data_AF-A0A060C1S2-F1
#
_entry.id   AF-A0A060C1S2-F1
#
_cell.length_a   1.000
_cell.length_b   1.000
_cell.length_c   1.000
_cell.angle_alpha   90.00
_cell.angle_beta   90.00
_cell.angle_gamma   90.00
#
_symmetry.space_group_name_H-M   'P 1'
#
loop_
_entity.id
_entity.type
_entity.pdbx_description
1 polymer ?
#
loop_
_entity_poly.entity_id
_entity_poly.type
_entity_poly.pdbx_seq_one_letter_code
_entity_poly.pdbx_strand_id
1 'polypeptide(L)' 'MAVPSHNESFGLVALEAQACGTPVVAARVGGLPVAVADGRSGLLVTGHEPAAWADVLTEALRRRAEL' A
#
# COMPACT_ATOMS: atom_id res chain seq x y z
N MET A 1 -7.04 0.35 0.16
CA MET A 1 -6.67 0.94 1.47
C MET A 1 -5.36 1.69 1.29
N ALA A 2 -5.27 2.92 1.80
CA ALA A 2 -4.02 3.69 1.85
C ALA A 2 -3.44 3.65 3.27
N VAL A 3 -2.14 3.42 3.41
CA VAL A 3 -1.42 3.42 4.70
C VAL A 3 -0.27 4.44 4.67
N PRO A 4 -0.56 5.75 4.73
CA PRO A 4 0.44 6.82 4.63
C PRO A 4 1.14 7.11 5.96
N SER A 5 1.41 6.08 6.77
CA SER A 5 2.08 6.22 8.06
C SER A 5 3.47 6.84 7.89
N HIS A 6 3.87 7.74 8.78
CA HIS A 6 5.25 8.22 8.87
C HIS A 6 6.15 7.24 9.62
N ASN A 7 5.57 6.47 10.55
CA ASN A 7 6.21 5.38 11.26
C ASN A 7 5.19 4.28 11.50
N GLU A 8 5.57 3.02 11.30
CA GLU A 8 4.70 1.86 11.46
C GLU A 8 5.53 0.68 11.96
N SER A 9 5.04 -0.03 12.97
CA SER A 9 5.78 -1.14 13.56
C SER A 9 5.79 -2.36 12.65
N PHE A 10 4.61 -2.77 12.17
CA PHE A 10 4.49 -3.95 11.31
C PHE A 10 3.46 -3.79 10.20
N GLY A 11 2.36 -3.07 10.44
CA GLY A 11 1.30 -2.93 9.43
C GLY A 11 0.29 -4.07 9.44
N LEU A 12 -0.18 -4.51 10.61
CA LEU A 12 -1.21 -5.54 10.73
C LEU A 12 -2.48 -5.19 9.96
N VAL A 13 -2.90 -3.93 9.97
CA VAL A 13 -4.09 -3.49 9.21
C VAL A 13 -3.88 -3.64 7.70
N ALA A 14 -2.65 -3.47 7.21
CA ALA A 14 -2.33 -3.74 5.81
C ALA A 14 -2.45 -5.25 5.49
N LEU A 15 -2.09 -6.14 6.40
CA LEU A 15 -2.27 -7.59 6.24
C LEU A 15 -3.75 -7.99 6.27
N GLU A 16 -4.53 -7.43 7.19
CA GLU A 16 -5.97 -7.66 7.27
C GLU A 16 -6.68 -7.22 5.99
N ALA A 17 -6.35 -6.03 5.47
CA ALA A 17 -6.88 -5.56 4.20
C ALA A 17 -6.54 -6.51 3.03
N GLN A 18 -5.29 -7.00 2.96
CA GLN A 18 -4.88 -8.00 1.97
C GLN A 18 -5.67 -9.31 2.11
N ALA A 19 -5.86 -9.80 3.33
CA ALA A 19 -6.65 -11.01 3.61
C ALA A 19 -8.13 -10.86 3.21
N CYS A 20 -8.68 -9.65 3.28
CA CYS A 20 -10.01 -9.31 2.79
C CYS A 20 -10.07 -9.03 1.28
N GLY A 21 -8.98 -9.24 0.53
CA GLY A 21 -8.92 -8.96 -0.91
C GLY A 21 -8.95 -7.47 -1.27
N THR A 22 -8.72 -6.58 -0.29
CA THR A 22 -8.67 -5.14 -0.52
C THR A 22 -7.27 -4.74 -1.00
N PRO A 23 -7.11 -4.08 -2.16
CA PRO A 23 -5.81 -3.59 -2.62
C PRO A 23 -5.17 -2.64 -1.60
N VAL A 24 -3.88 -2.80 -1.35
CA VAL A 24 -3.11 -1.97 -0.39
C VAL A 24 -2.09 -1.10 -1.12
N VAL A 25 -2.06 0.18 -0.76
CA VAL A 25 -0.97 1.12 -1.05
C VAL A 25 -0.42 1.62 0.28
N ALA A 26 0.88 1.42 0.53
CA ALA A 26 1.49 1.71 1.82
C ALA A 26 2.78 2.52 1.69
N ALA A 27 3.09 3.34 2.70
CA ALA A 27 4.37 4.04 2.77
C ALA A 27 5.52 3.02 2.92
N ARG A 28 6.66 3.26 2.29
CA ARG A 28 7.88 2.45 2.46
C ARG A 28 8.62 2.84 3.74
N VAL A 29 7.99 2.66 4.89
CA VAL A 29 8.56 2.97 6.21
C VAL A 29 8.31 1.85 7.21
N GLY A 30 9.19 1.76 8.21
CA GLY A 30 9.03 0.82 9.31
C GLY A 30 8.82 -0.62 8.85
N GLY A 31 7.83 -1.31 9.42
CA GLY A 31 7.51 -2.70 9.07
C GLY A 31 6.65 -2.89 7.80
N LEU A 32 6.15 -1.83 7.17
CA LEU A 32 5.28 -1.94 5.99
C LEU A 32 5.92 -2.69 4.80
N PRO A 33 7.23 -2.51 4.49
CA PRO A 33 7.88 -3.29 3.44
C PRO A 33 8.00 -4.79 3.74
N VAL A 34 7.79 -5.20 5.00
CA VAL A 34 7.72 -6.62 5.39
C VAL A 34 6.30 -7.15 5.21
N ALA A 35 5.29 -6.36 5.57
CA ALA A 35 3.87 -6.73 5.45
C ALA A 35 3.31 -6.65 4.02
N VAL A 36 3.93 -5.87 3.13
CA VAL A 36 3.47 -5.66 1.76
C VAL A 36 4.57 -6.02 0.76
N ALA A 37 4.31 -7.03 -0.06
CA ALA A 37 5.18 -7.40 -1.16
C ALA A 37 4.88 -6.50 -2.37
N ASP A 38 5.76 -5.53 -2.61
CA ASP A 38 5.61 -4.51 -3.65
C ASP A 38 5.39 -5.12 -5.05
N GLY A 39 4.39 -4.61 -5.75
CA GLY A 39 3.95 -5.09 -7.07
C GLY A 39 3.23 -6.44 -7.07
N ARG A 40 3.16 -7.14 -5.94
CA ARG A 40 2.53 -8.48 -5.82
C ARG A 40 1.29 -8.48 -4.94
N SER A 41 1.42 -8.07 -3.68
CA SER A 41 0.31 -8.06 -2.71
C SER A 41 -0.19 -6.64 -2.40
N GLY A 42 0.58 -5.63 -2.80
CA GLY A 42 0.23 -4.22 -2.77
C GLY A 42 1.29 -3.36 -3.47
N LEU A 43 1.21 -2.05 -3.30
CA LEU A 43 2.19 -1.10 -3.82
C LEU A 43 2.82 -0.29 -2.69
N LEU A 44 4.11 -0.01 -2.79
CA LEU A 44 4.84 0.81 -1.83
C LEU A 44 5.20 2.18 -2.40
N VAL A 45 4.89 3.24 -1.63
CA VAL A 45 5.22 4.63 -1.97
C VAL A 45 6.41 5.09 -1.15
N THR A 46 7.43 5.63 -1.80
CA THR A 46 8.54 6.30 -1.11
C THR A 46 8.15 7.75 -0.82
N GLY A 47 8.18 8.15 0.45
CA GLY A 47 7.79 9.49 0.90
C GLY A 47 6.28 9.71 1.02
N HIS A 48 5.91 10.96 1.28
CA HIS A 48 4.53 11.36 1.63
C HIS A 48 3.98 12.46 0.71
N GLU A 49 4.63 12.69 -0.43
CA GLU A 49 4.19 13.69 -1.40
C GLU A 49 2.83 13.29 -1.99
N PRO A 50 1.78 14.13 -1.88
CA PRO A 50 0.43 13.79 -2.32
C PRO A 50 0.34 13.36 -3.78
N ALA A 51 1.16 13.95 -4.65
CA ALA A 51 1.19 13.60 -6.08
C ALA A 51 1.65 12.14 -6.30
N ALA A 52 2.73 11.71 -5.62
CA ALA A 52 3.22 10.34 -5.71
C ALA A 52 2.18 9.33 -5.19
N TRP A 53 1.45 9.68 -4.13
CA TRP A 53 0.36 8.87 -3.62
C TRP A 53 -0.82 8.78 -4.60
N ALA A 54 -1.20 9.90 -5.21
CA ALA A 54 -2.27 9.93 -6.21
C ALA A 54 -1.96 9.03 -7.42
N ASP A 55 -0.71 9.07 -7.92
CA ASP A 55 -0.28 8.23 -9.03
C ASP A 55 -0.39 6.73 -8.68
N VAL A 56 0.12 6.34 -7.51
CA VAL A 56 0.12 4.93 -7.09
C VAL A 56 -1.28 4.43 -6.72
N LEU A 57 -2.13 5.29 -6.15
CA LEU A 57 -3.53 4.94 -5.90
C LEU A 57 -4.31 4.76 -7.22
N THR A 58 -4.04 5.60 -8.21
CA THR A 58 -4.64 5.48 -9.55
C THR A 58 -4.23 4.14 -10.19
N GLU A 59 -2.95 3.79 -10.10
CA GLU A 59 -2.44 2.50 -10.55
C GLU A 59 -3.11 1.32 -9.84
N ALA A 60 -3.24 1.37 -8.51
CA ALA A 60 -3.89 0.32 -7.73
C ALA A 60 -5.38 0.14 -8.12
N LEU A 61 -6.08 1.22 -8.43
CA LEU A 61 -7.48 1.18 -8.88
C LEU A 61 -7.61 0.56 -10.28
N ARG A 62 -6.68 0.84 -11.20
CA ARG A 62 -6.67 0.22 -12.53
C ARG A 62 -6.46 -1.28 -12.47
N ARG A 63 -5.46 -1.75 -11.72
CA ARG A 63 -5.19 -3.20 -11.53
C ARG A 63 -6.39 -3.97 -10.99
N ARG A 64 -7.18 -3.34 -10.10
CA ARG A 64 -8.40 -3.94 -9.56
C ARG A 64 -9.50 -4.08 -10.61
N ALA A 65 -9.59 -3.15 -11.57
CA ALA A 65 -10.63 -3.20 -12.60
C ALA A 65 -10.36 -4.26 -13.68
N GLU A 66 -9.14 -4.80 -13.73
CA GLU A 66 -8.71 -5.83 -14.68
C GLU A 66 -8.90 -7.27 -14.15
N LEU A 67 -9.42 -7.42 -12.93
CA LEU A 67 -9.75 -8.69 -12.26
C LEU A 67 -11.27 -8.88 -12.19
#